data_AF-A0A2G8JGP7-F1
#
_entry.id   AF-A0A2G8JGP7-F1
#
_cell.length_a   1.000
_cell.length_b   1.000
_cell.length_c   1.000
_cell.angle_alpha   90.00
_cell.angle_beta   90.00
_cell.angle_gamma   90.00
#
_symmetry.space_group_name_H-M   'P 1'
#
loop_
_entity.id
_entity.type
_entity.pdbx_description
1 polymer ?
#
loop_
_entity_poly.entity_id
_entity_poly.type
_entity_poly.pdbx_seq_one_letter_code
_entity_poly.pdbx_strand_id
1 'polypeptide(L)'
;MIKFIHSLIIRPVMLFPSAETIKCLNEGKRLMDAGEKRGRGEEQEEEVADDSEIEDEKADGMWEETFKTHHDSKPNGPSAVAMDFTFPGYEHLYGIPEHADTLALKTTKSDEPYRLYNLDVFEYDLDSRMALYGSVPLMLAHNSDRTVGLFWLNAAETWIDITSNTADKSMFGRMMDYVKGDQEVPEMNTHWISESGIIDVFFLMGPKPYDIFSQYASLTGLPYMPPMFALGYHQCRWNYNDEEDVKTVDEKFDEHDIPYDVIWLDIEHTNGKSSICNLQRIVE
;
A
#
# COMPACT_ATOMS: atom_id res chain seq x y z
N MET A 1 -27.81 1.65 34.87
CA MET A 1 -26.79 2.27 35.73
C MET A 1 -25.57 1.36 35.72
N ILE A 2 -24.73 1.46 34.69
CA ILE A 2 -23.49 0.67 34.54
C ILE A 2 -22.36 1.68 34.50
N LYS A 3 -21.49 1.59 35.50
CA LYS A 3 -20.42 2.55 35.78
C LYS A 3 -19.27 2.36 34.81
N PHE A 4 -18.82 3.48 34.23
CA PHE A 4 -17.48 3.66 33.68
C PHE A 4 -16.43 3.34 34.75
N ILE A 5 -15.38 2.61 34.35
CA ILE A 5 -14.10 2.60 35.05
C ILE A 5 -13.05 3.07 34.04
N HIS A 6 -12.47 4.24 34.33
CA HIS A 6 -11.22 4.75 33.79
C HIS A 6 -10.05 4.13 34.58
N SER A 7 -9.01 3.66 33.87
CA SER A 7 -7.59 3.52 34.27
C SER A 7 -6.90 2.68 33.18
N LEU A 8 -6.20 3.27 32.21
CA LEU A 8 -4.78 3.66 32.21
C LEU A 8 -3.79 2.48 32.37
N ILE A 9 -2.95 2.35 31.33
CA ILE A 9 -1.70 1.57 31.17
C ILE A 9 -1.81 0.03 31.17
N ILE A 10 -2.04 -0.54 29.98
CA ILE A 10 -1.56 -1.88 29.61
C ILE A 10 -1.18 -1.82 28.12
N ARG A 11 0.06 -2.15 27.76
CA ARG A 11 0.44 -2.51 26.38
C ARG A 11 -0.36 -3.75 25.98
N PRO A 12 -1.28 -3.74 25.00
CA PRO A 12 -1.80 -4.99 24.47
C PRO A 12 -1.04 -5.28 23.17
N VAL A 13 -0.02 -6.12 23.25
CA VAL A 13 0.33 -6.94 22.09
C VAL A 13 -0.88 -7.82 21.87
N MET A 14 -1.65 -7.58 20.81
CA MET A 14 -2.78 -8.44 20.48
C MET A 14 -2.21 -9.73 19.89
N LEU A 15 -2.18 -10.79 20.70
CA LEU A 15 -1.74 -12.13 20.28
C LEU A 15 -2.97 -12.93 19.84
N PHE A 16 -2.97 -13.38 18.58
CA PHE A 16 -4.03 -14.23 18.03
C PHE A 16 -3.83 -15.71 18.42
N PRO A 17 -4.86 -16.58 18.34
CA PRO A 17 -4.88 -17.92 18.95
C PRO A 17 -3.80 -18.91 18.51
N SER A 18 -3.03 -18.62 17.45
CA SER A 18 -1.74 -19.27 17.20
C SER A 18 -0.63 -18.27 17.53
N ALA A 19 -0.14 -18.35 18.76
CA ALA A 19 0.56 -17.30 19.53
C ALA A 19 1.84 -16.67 18.93
N GLU A 20 2.22 -16.96 17.68
CA GLU A 20 3.51 -16.55 17.12
C GLU A 20 3.48 -16.06 15.68
N THR A 21 2.32 -16.03 14.99
CA THR A 21 2.33 -15.85 13.53
C THR A 21 2.31 -14.39 13.06
N ILE A 22 1.58 -13.52 13.75
CA ILE A 22 1.63 -12.06 13.54
C ILE A 22 1.60 -11.41 14.92
N LYS A 23 2.53 -10.49 15.18
CA LYS A 23 2.51 -9.64 16.38
C LYS A 23 2.19 -8.22 15.95
N CYS A 24 1.28 -7.58 16.66
CA CYS A 24 1.02 -6.17 16.49
C CYS A 24 1.66 -5.40 17.63
N LEU A 25 2.48 -4.40 17.28
CA LEU A 25 3.05 -3.46 18.21
C LEU A 25 2.38 -2.11 17.97
N ASN A 26 1.68 -1.62 18.99
CA ASN A 26 1.29 -0.23 19.03
C ASN A 26 2.40 0.49 19.80
N GLU A 27 3.46 0.90 19.11
CA GLU A 27 4.33 1.93 19.65
C GLU A 27 3.55 3.24 19.60
N GLY A 28 2.74 3.47 20.62
CA GLY A 28 1.91 4.65 20.75
C GLY A 28 2.75 5.93 20.85
N LYS A 29 3.25 6.42 19.71
CA LYS A 29 3.36 7.85 19.48
C LYS A 29 2.03 8.31 18.94
N ARG A 30 1.11 8.66 19.85
CA ARG A 30 0.18 9.75 19.55
C ARG A 30 1.07 10.94 19.18
N LEU A 31 1.20 11.25 17.89
CA LEU A 31 1.49 12.63 17.50
C LEU A 31 0.36 13.47 18.13
N MET A 32 0.77 14.39 19.01
CA MET A 32 0.03 14.78 20.20
C MET A 32 -1.32 15.49 19.95
N ASP A 33 -2.17 15.44 20.98
CA ASP A 33 -3.42 16.20 21.14
C ASP A 33 -3.31 17.64 20.62
N ALA A 34 -4.14 17.99 19.64
CA ALA A 34 -4.47 19.38 19.37
C ALA A 34 -5.21 19.95 20.61
N GLY A 35 -4.55 20.88 21.29
CA GLY A 35 -4.94 21.40 22.60
C GLY A 35 -6.43 21.71 22.77
N GLU A 36 -7.05 21.01 23.71
CA GLU A 36 -8.33 21.37 24.29
C GLU A 36 -8.20 22.73 24.99
N LYS A 37 -8.96 23.74 24.55
CA LYS A 37 -8.99 25.08 25.17
C LYS A 37 -9.43 24.97 26.63
N ARG A 38 -8.48 25.07 27.57
CA ARG A 38 -8.77 25.29 29.00
C ARG A 38 -8.03 26.51 29.53
N GLY A 39 -8.79 27.36 30.22
CA GLY A 39 -8.43 28.73 30.55
C GLY A 39 -7.38 28.89 31.64
N ARG A 40 -6.64 29.99 31.47
CA ARG A 40 -5.94 30.87 32.43
C ARG A 40 -5.84 30.42 33.90
N GLY A 41 -4.60 30.17 34.35
CA GLY A 41 -4.16 30.13 35.74
C GLY A 41 -2.64 30.31 35.79
N GLU A 42 -2.16 31.13 36.71
CA GLU A 42 -0.83 31.76 36.75
C GLU A 42 0.30 30.89 37.34
N GLU A 43 1.51 31.13 36.80
CA GLU A 43 2.87 31.12 37.38
C GLU A 43 3.47 29.88 38.06
N GLN A 44 4.58 29.39 37.50
CA GLN A 44 5.90 29.31 38.18
C GLN A 44 7.05 29.14 37.17
N GLU A 45 8.07 29.99 37.31
CA GLU A 45 9.31 30.01 36.52
C GLU A 45 10.29 28.91 37.01
N GLU A 46 10.68 28.00 36.12
CA GLU A 46 11.90 27.20 36.24
C GLU A 46 12.66 27.24 34.90
N GLU A 47 13.99 27.25 34.99
CA GLU A 47 14.96 27.53 33.91
C GLU A 47 14.68 26.72 32.63
N VAL A 48 14.21 27.42 31.58
CA VAL A 48 13.98 26.88 30.25
C VAL A 48 15.31 26.87 29.50
N ALA A 49 15.92 25.69 29.37
CA ALA A 49 16.82 25.43 28.25
C ALA A 49 16.00 25.60 26.97
N ASP A 50 16.58 26.26 25.97
CA ASP A 50 15.95 26.72 24.74
C ASP A 50 15.24 25.59 23.95
N ASP A 51 13.98 25.32 24.33
CA ASP A 51 13.05 24.39 23.66
C ASP A 51 12.40 25.04 22.41
N SER A 52 12.64 26.34 22.19
CA SER A 52 11.95 27.11 21.14
C SER A 52 12.39 26.71 19.73
N GLU A 53 13.66 26.37 19.52
CA GLU A 53 14.17 25.92 18.22
C GLU A 53 13.68 24.50 17.85
N ILE A 54 13.37 23.65 18.84
CA ILE A 54 12.91 22.27 18.62
C ILE A 54 11.39 22.21 18.36
N GLU A 55 10.61 23.16 18.90
CA GLU A 55 9.17 23.27 18.61
C GLU A 55 8.90 23.84 17.22
N ASP A 56 9.69 24.81 16.77
CA ASP A 56 9.53 25.46 15.47
C ASP A 56 9.91 24.52 14.29
N GLU A 57 10.97 23.71 14.42
CA GLU A 57 11.30 22.67 13.41
C GLU A 57 10.26 21.54 13.34
N LYS A 58 9.53 21.27 14.42
CA LYS A 58 8.47 20.25 14.46
C LYS A 58 7.13 20.74 13.90
N ALA A 59 6.96 22.04 13.72
CA ALA A 59 5.74 22.64 13.20
C ALA A 59 5.74 22.75 11.66
N ASP A 60 6.91 22.68 11.02
CA ASP A 60 7.04 22.79 9.57
C ASP A 60 6.33 21.62 8.86
N GLY A 61 5.47 21.95 7.90
CA GLY A 61 4.63 20.98 7.20
C GLY A 61 3.53 20.30 8.03
N MET A 62 3.26 20.68 9.29
CA MET A 62 2.15 20.10 10.08
C MET A 62 0.78 20.67 9.67
N TRP A 63 0.76 21.88 9.12
CA TRP A 63 -0.44 22.56 8.62
C TRP A 63 -0.28 22.79 7.13
N GLU A 64 -0.27 24.01 6.65
CA GLU A 64 -0.14 24.27 5.22
C GLU A 64 1.17 23.68 4.66
N GLU A 65 1.09 23.06 3.48
CA GLU A 65 2.24 22.50 2.78
C GLU A 65 2.19 22.89 1.30
N THR A 66 3.35 22.94 0.65
CA THR A 66 3.43 23.32 -0.77
C THR A 66 4.32 22.33 -1.51
N PHE A 67 3.74 21.66 -2.50
CA PHE A 67 4.47 20.78 -3.41
C PHE A 67 4.49 21.39 -4.82
N LYS A 68 5.70 21.74 -5.29
CA LYS A 68 5.91 22.51 -6.52
C LYS A 68 5.11 23.83 -6.48
N THR A 69 4.07 23.95 -7.30
CA THR A 69 3.20 25.14 -7.38
C THR A 69 1.86 24.95 -6.69
N HIS A 70 1.60 23.76 -6.14
CA HIS A 70 0.33 23.44 -5.48
C HIS A 70 0.48 23.60 -3.98
N HIS A 71 -0.45 24.34 -3.40
CA HIS A 71 -0.51 24.60 -1.98
C HIS A 71 -1.68 23.82 -1.39
N ASP A 72 -1.40 22.94 -0.44
CA ASP A 72 -2.42 22.30 0.39
C ASP A 72 -2.59 23.09 1.68
N SER A 73 -3.83 23.52 1.92
CA SER A 73 -4.22 24.25 3.13
C SER A 73 -4.28 23.39 4.40
N LYS A 74 -4.32 22.05 4.27
CA LYS A 74 -4.43 21.04 5.35
C LYS A 74 -5.26 21.51 6.57
N PRO A 75 -6.58 21.71 6.39
CA PRO A 75 -7.44 22.38 7.40
C PRO A 75 -7.58 21.60 8.71
N ASN A 76 -7.31 20.29 8.69
CA ASN A 76 -7.42 19.42 9.86
C ASN A 76 -6.06 19.19 10.55
N GLY A 77 -4.97 19.76 10.03
CA GLY A 77 -3.63 19.52 10.55
C GLY A 77 -3.20 18.04 10.45
N PRO A 78 -2.28 17.58 11.31
CA PRO A 78 -1.79 16.21 11.29
C PRO A 78 -2.88 15.21 11.72
N SER A 79 -3.20 14.26 10.86
CA SER A 79 -4.22 13.23 11.12
C SER A 79 -3.79 11.80 10.78
N ALA A 80 -2.48 11.60 10.60
CA ALA A 80 -1.93 10.32 10.19
C ALA A 80 -2.15 9.23 11.25
N VAL A 81 -2.41 8.01 10.76
CA VAL A 81 -2.53 6.81 11.57
C VAL A 81 -1.44 5.83 11.19
N ALA A 82 -0.83 5.17 12.18
CA ALA A 82 0.26 4.25 11.93
C ALA A 82 0.18 3.00 12.83
N MET A 83 0.72 1.88 12.34
CA MET A 83 0.77 0.62 13.09
C MET A 83 1.91 -0.28 12.61
N ASP A 84 2.55 -0.96 13.57
CA ASP A 84 3.60 -1.95 13.29
C ASP A 84 3.07 -3.37 13.35
N PHE A 85 3.53 -4.19 12.40
CA PHE A 85 3.28 -5.63 12.36
C PHE A 85 4.59 -6.39 12.20
N THR A 86 4.75 -7.43 13.01
CA THR A 86 5.85 -8.38 12.89
C THR A 86 5.30 -9.71 12.41
N PHE A 87 6.02 -10.36 11.51
CA PHE A 87 5.77 -11.69 10.97
C PHE A 87 6.91 -12.63 11.40
N PRO A 88 6.83 -13.27 12.58
CA PRO A 88 7.86 -14.19 13.05
C PRO A 88 7.83 -15.50 12.27
N GLY A 89 9.00 -16.04 11.97
CA GLY A 89 9.19 -17.26 11.18
C GLY A 89 9.05 -17.05 9.67
N TYR A 90 9.00 -15.80 9.20
CA TYR A 90 8.88 -15.45 7.79
C TYR A 90 10.13 -14.70 7.31
N GLU A 91 10.59 -15.03 6.10
CA GLU A 91 11.69 -14.33 5.41
C GLU A 91 11.20 -13.55 4.17
N HIS A 92 9.96 -13.78 3.73
CA HIS A 92 9.43 -13.21 2.49
C HIS A 92 8.02 -12.64 2.68
N LEU A 93 7.85 -11.41 2.16
CA LEU A 93 6.59 -10.71 2.07
C LEU A 93 6.24 -10.47 0.59
N TYR A 94 4.95 -10.37 0.29
CA TYR A 94 4.40 -10.21 -1.05
C TYR A 94 3.17 -9.29 -1.03
N GLY A 95 2.76 -8.78 -2.18
CA GLY A 95 1.52 -8.01 -2.31
C GLY A 95 1.79 -6.51 -2.42
N ILE A 96 0.91 -5.70 -1.82
CA ILE A 96 0.90 -4.23 -1.89
C ILE A 96 1.16 -3.66 -3.30
N PRO A 97 0.53 -4.16 -4.38
CA PRO A 97 0.69 -3.57 -5.71
C PRO A 97 0.11 -2.15 -5.74
N GLU A 98 0.49 -1.29 -6.69
CA GLU A 98 1.26 -1.57 -7.90
C GLU A 98 2.66 -0.91 -7.89
N HIS A 99 3.71 -1.72 -8.09
CA HIS A 99 5.10 -1.29 -8.18
C HIS A 99 5.83 -2.06 -9.28
N ALA A 100 6.76 -1.39 -9.97
CA ALA A 100 7.65 -2.00 -10.94
C ALA A 100 8.86 -2.64 -10.24
N ASP A 101 8.60 -3.55 -9.29
CA ASP A 101 9.60 -4.20 -8.45
C ASP A 101 9.41 -5.73 -8.46
N THR A 102 10.25 -6.46 -7.71
CA THR A 102 10.17 -7.92 -7.60
C THR A 102 8.92 -8.35 -6.84
N LEU A 103 8.39 -9.54 -7.18
CA LEU A 103 7.24 -10.13 -6.51
C LEU A 103 7.42 -10.26 -4.99
N ALA A 104 8.60 -10.74 -4.56
CA ALA A 104 8.99 -10.71 -3.16
C ALA A 104 9.45 -9.30 -2.80
N LEU A 105 8.82 -8.70 -1.80
CA LEU A 105 9.09 -7.33 -1.38
C LEU A 105 10.47 -7.23 -0.74
N LYS A 106 11.17 -6.15 -1.07
CA LYS A 106 12.51 -5.85 -0.55
C LYS A 106 12.42 -5.12 0.78
N THR A 107 13.51 -5.16 1.55
CA THR A 107 13.65 -4.28 2.70
C THR A 107 13.77 -2.82 2.24
N THR A 108 13.26 -1.90 3.07
CA THR A 108 13.29 -0.45 2.86
C THR A 108 14.32 0.22 3.78
N LYS A 109 15.04 -0.52 4.62
CA LYS A 109 16.02 0.03 5.58
C LYS A 109 17.06 0.99 4.97
N SER A 110 17.45 0.75 3.72
CA SER A 110 18.46 1.52 2.99
C SER A 110 17.90 2.33 1.82
N ASP A 111 16.57 2.43 1.71
CA ASP A 111 15.87 2.95 0.55
C ASP A 111 14.54 3.59 0.96
N GLU A 112 13.75 4.07 0.01
CA GLU A 112 12.42 4.62 0.29
C GLU A 112 11.40 3.54 0.66
N PRO A 113 10.37 3.86 1.46
CA PRO A 113 9.26 2.94 1.73
C PRO A 113 8.46 2.62 0.46
N TYR A 114 7.71 1.52 0.47
CA TYR A 114 6.70 1.31 -0.56
C TYR A 114 5.58 2.34 -0.40
N ARG A 115 5.25 3.05 -1.48
CA ARG A 115 4.18 4.04 -1.49
C ARG A 115 2.94 3.52 -2.21
N LEU A 116 1.79 3.67 -1.59
CA LEU A 116 0.47 3.40 -2.15
C LEU A 116 -0.28 4.73 -2.28
N TYR A 117 -0.21 5.30 -3.49
CA TYR A 117 -0.93 6.50 -3.88
C TYR A 117 -1.09 6.50 -5.39
N ASN A 118 -2.32 6.43 -5.89
CA ASN A 118 -2.57 6.25 -7.32
C ASN A 118 -2.11 7.48 -8.11
N LEU A 119 -1.06 7.31 -8.91
CA LEU A 119 -0.38 8.36 -9.66
C LEU A 119 -0.27 7.99 -11.14
N ASP A 120 -0.40 9.00 -12.00
CA ASP A 120 0.01 8.91 -13.40
C ASP A 120 1.51 9.22 -13.51
N VAL A 121 2.33 8.16 -13.47
CA VAL A 121 3.78 8.27 -13.59
C VAL A 121 4.19 8.08 -15.05
N PHE A 122 4.67 9.17 -15.66
CA PHE A 122 5.24 9.12 -17.01
C PHE A 122 6.59 8.40 -17.00
N GLU A 123 6.78 7.44 -17.93
CA GLU A 123 8.01 6.67 -18.10
C GLU A 123 8.57 6.13 -16.76
N TYR A 124 7.77 5.33 -16.04
CA TYR A 124 8.16 4.79 -14.74
C TYR A 124 9.47 3.98 -14.81
N ASP A 125 10.27 4.09 -13.76
CA ASP A 125 11.50 3.31 -13.59
C ASP A 125 11.21 1.87 -13.09
N LEU A 126 12.07 0.93 -13.47
CA LEU A 126 12.07 -0.43 -12.93
C LEU A 126 12.89 -0.50 -11.64
N ASP A 127 12.61 -1.52 -10.82
CA ASP A 127 13.22 -1.70 -9.49
C ASP A 127 12.99 -0.46 -8.60
N SER A 128 11.74 0.01 -8.59
CA SER A 128 11.32 1.21 -7.88
C SER A 128 10.11 0.94 -6.99
N ARG A 129 10.12 1.57 -5.82
CA ARG A 129 9.06 1.52 -4.80
C ARG A 129 8.10 2.70 -4.89
N MET A 130 8.32 3.56 -5.89
CA MET A 130 7.44 4.69 -6.19
C MET A 130 6.05 4.16 -6.58
N ALA A 131 5.00 4.81 -6.06
CA ALA A 131 3.64 4.43 -6.37
C ALA A 131 3.32 4.57 -7.87
N LEU A 132 2.52 3.65 -8.39
CA LEU A 132 2.02 3.67 -9.77
C LEU A 132 0.49 3.91 -9.79
N TYR A 133 -0.24 3.30 -10.71
CA TYR A 133 -1.61 3.68 -11.06
C TYR A 133 -2.68 3.11 -10.12
N GLY A 134 -2.41 1.95 -9.52
CA GLY A 134 -3.31 1.26 -8.60
C GLY A 134 -2.69 0.98 -7.23
N SER A 135 -3.55 0.82 -6.23
CA SER A 135 -3.16 0.47 -4.86
C SER A 135 -4.08 -0.60 -4.28
N VAL A 136 -3.51 -1.72 -3.84
CA VAL A 136 -4.23 -2.76 -3.08
C VAL A 136 -3.45 -3.03 -1.78
N PRO A 137 -3.88 -2.50 -0.62
CA PRO A 137 -3.14 -2.59 0.64
C PRO A 137 -3.28 -3.97 1.33
N LEU A 138 -3.03 -5.04 0.57
CA LEU A 138 -2.99 -6.43 1.02
C LEU A 138 -1.54 -6.93 0.97
N MET A 139 -1.01 -7.36 2.11
CA MET A 139 0.30 -7.98 2.22
C MET A 139 0.18 -9.44 2.65
N LEU A 140 1.03 -10.30 2.08
CA LEU A 140 1.09 -11.72 2.38
C LEU A 140 2.47 -12.08 2.93
N ALA A 141 2.53 -12.88 3.99
CA ALA A 141 3.75 -13.52 4.46
C ALA A 141 3.64 -15.03 4.21
N HIS A 142 4.66 -15.62 3.58
CA HIS A 142 4.64 -17.04 3.20
C HIS A 142 5.95 -17.75 3.58
N ASN A 143 5.83 -18.94 4.14
CA ASN A 143 6.90 -19.90 4.34
C ASN A 143 6.41 -21.31 3.97
N SER A 144 7.27 -22.33 4.13
CA SER A 144 6.93 -23.72 3.78
C SER A 144 5.72 -24.30 4.52
N ASP A 145 5.40 -23.74 5.69
CA ASP A 145 4.46 -24.31 6.63
C ASP A 145 3.11 -23.58 6.58
N ARG A 146 3.12 -22.26 6.34
CA ARG A 146 1.94 -21.41 6.44
C ARG A 146 2.04 -20.14 5.60
N THR A 147 0.89 -19.67 5.12
CA THR A 147 0.68 -18.30 4.63
C THR A 147 -0.25 -17.56 5.56
N VAL A 148 0.09 -16.30 5.85
CA VAL A 148 -0.80 -15.33 6.50
C VAL A 148 -0.90 -14.08 5.66
N GLY A 149 -1.96 -13.30 5.87
CA GLY A 149 -2.21 -12.04 5.19
C GLY A 149 -2.58 -10.94 6.17
N LEU A 150 -2.24 -9.72 5.80
CA LEU A 150 -2.58 -8.48 6.47
C LEU A 150 -3.27 -7.58 5.42
N PHE A 151 -4.52 -7.24 5.65
CA PHE A 151 -5.25 -6.29 4.81
C PHE A 151 -5.50 -5.00 5.60
N TRP A 152 -4.82 -3.94 5.19
CA TRP A 152 -4.93 -2.61 5.77
C TRP A 152 -5.99 -1.82 5.01
N LEU A 153 -7.21 -1.75 5.55
CA LEU A 153 -8.35 -1.12 4.88
C LEU A 153 -8.32 0.40 5.07
N ASN A 154 -7.42 1.07 4.36
CA ASN A 154 -7.33 2.52 4.30
C ASN A 154 -7.20 2.99 2.84
N ALA A 155 -7.83 4.11 2.51
CA ALA A 155 -7.88 4.67 1.16
C ALA A 155 -7.02 5.94 1.00
N ALA A 156 -6.46 6.47 2.10
CA ALA A 156 -5.54 7.59 2.05
C ALA A 156 -4.17 7.16 1.52
N GLU A 157 -3.33 8.15 1.19
CA GLU A 157 -1.93 7.89 0.88
C GLU A 157 -1.29 7.05 2.00
N THR A 158 -0.66 5.94 1.61
CA THR A 158 -0.10 4.97 2.56
C THR A 158 1.35 4.64 2.23
N TRP A 159 2.19 4.64 3.26
CA TRP A 159 3.61 4.27 3.18
C TRP A 159 3.85 3.01 4.00
N ILE A 160 4.65 2.09 3.47
CA ILE A 160 4.97 0.82 4.11
C ILE A 160 6.48 0.63 4.12
N ASP A 161 7.05 0.69 5.32
CA ASP A 161 8.43 0.30 5.58
C ASP A 161 8.52 -1.19 5.87
N ILE A 162 9.58 -1.84 5.39
CA ILE A 162 9.85 -3.26 5.57
C ILE A 162 11.29 -3.45 6.05
N THR A 163 11.45 -4.09 7.20
CA THR A 163 12.76 -4.46 7.74
C THR A 163 12.80 -5.93 8.12
N SER A 164 14.01 -6.47 8.23
CA SER A 164 14.23 -7.87 8.62
C SER A 164 15.40 -7.95 9.58
N ASN A 165 15.29 -8.83 10.57
CA ASN A 165 16.39 -9.13 11.49
C ASN A 165 17.50 -9.99 10.83
N THR A 166 17.23 -10.61 9.68
CA THR A 166 18.11 -11.56 9.02
C THR A 166 18.61 -11.09 7.65
N ALA A 167 17.94 -10.14 6.99
CA ALA A 167 18.32 -9.68 5.65
C ALA A 167 19.72 -9.04 5.56
N ASP A 168 20.18 -8.36 6.60
CA ASP A 168 21.52 -7.73 6.62
C ASP A 168 22.65 -8.71 6.99
N LYS A 169 22.33 -9.94 7.37
CA LYS A 169 23.34 -10.93 7.77
C LYS A 169 24.01 -11.51 6.53
N SER A 170 25.30 -11.21 6.38
CA SER A 170 26.14 -11.88 5.39
C SER A 170 26.06 -13.42 5.53
N MET A 171 26.35 -14.15 4.45
CA MET A 171 26.42 -15.62 4.48
C MET A 171 27.34 -16.14 5.61
N PHE A 172 28.41 -15.39 5.93
CA PHE A 172 29.29 -15.67 7.06
C PHE A 172 28.61 -15.46 8.43
N GLY A 173 27.79 -14.42 8.56
CA GLY A 173 26.96 -14.17 9.75
C GLY A 173 25.96 -15.30 10.00
N ARG A 174 25.24 -15.74 8.96
CA ARG A 174 24.32 -16.90 9.05
C ARG A 174 25.05 -18.20 9.43
N MET A 175 26.26 -18.40 8.90
CA MET A 175 27.10 -19.55 9.25
C MET A 175 27.59 -19.50 10.71
N MET A 176 27.94 -18.31 11.21
CA MET A 176 28.34 -18.13 12.61
C MET A 176 27.20 -18.38 13.58
N ASP A 177 25.98 -17.92 13.27
CA ASP A 177 24.79 -18.16 14.09
C ASP A 177 24.48 -19.66 14.18
N TYR A 178 24.60 -20.38 13.04
CA TYR A 178 24.47 -21.84 13.00
C TYR A 178 25.52 -22.55 13.89
N VAL A 179 26.78 -22.11 13.87
CA VAL A 179 27.86 -22.70 14.68
C VAL A 179 27.74 -22.35 16.16
N LYS A 180 27.21 -21.17 16.49
CA LYS A 180 26.99 -20.71 17.87
C LYS A 180 25.70 -21.26 18.50
N GLY A 181 24.82 -21.88 17.72
CA GLY A 181 23.53 -22.37 18.18
C GLY A 181 22.54 -21.25 18.51
N ASP A 182 22.81 -20.03 18.06
CA ASP A 182 21.95 -18.88 18.25
C ASP A 182 21.00 -18.80 17.06
N GLN A 183 19.87 -19.53 17.14
CA GLN A 183 18.87 -19.54 16.09
C GLN A 183 17.91 -18.37 16.31
N GLU A 184 18.32 -17.17 15.91
CA GLU A 184 17.35 -16.08 15.77
C GLU A 184 16.28 -16.50 14.76
N VAL A 185 15.03 -16.50 15.21
CA VAL A 185 13.88 -16.81 14.35
C VAL A 185 13.81 -15.70 13.30
N PRO A 186 13.81 -16.03 11.99
CA PRO A 186 13.69 -15.00 10.96
C PRO A 186 12.39 -14.25 11.14
N GLU A 187 12.44 -12.92 11.08
CA GLU A 187 11.24 -12.10 11.20
C GLU A 187 11.28 -10.97 10.18
N MET A 188 10.10 -10.63 9.68
CA MET A 188 9.86 -9.44 8.87
C MET A 188 9.03 -8.47 9.70
N ASN A 189 9.48 -7.22 9.79
CA ASN A 189 8.79 -6.14 10.49
C ASN A 189 8.30 -5.13 9.46
N THR A 190 7.05 -4.69 9.57
CA THR A 190 6.45 -3.72 8.67
C THR A 190 5.83 -2.58 9.43
N HIS A 191 6.10 -1.35 9.01
CA HIS A 191 5.54 -0.14 9.59
C HIS A 191 4.62 0.53 8.55
N TRP A 192 3.34 0.62 8.87
CA TRP A 192 2.32 1.18 7.97
C TRP A 192 1.91 2.55 8.47
N ILE A 193 1.89 3.54 7.58
CA ILE A 193 1.45 4.90 7.87
C ILE A 193 0.45 5.30 6.79
N SER A 194 -0.74 5.73 7.17
CA SER A 194 -1.69 6.39 6.27
C SER A 194 -1.93 7.83 6.69
N GLU A 195 -2.04 8.74 5.73
CA GLU A 195 -2.18 10.18 5.96
C GLU A 195 -3.42 10.55 6.80
N SER A 196 -4.51 9.79 6.65
CA SER A 196 -5.77 10.02 7.37
C SER A 196 -6.60 8.74 7.49
N GLY A 197 -7.83 8.86 8.02
CA GLY A 197 -8.76 7.76 8.18
C GLY A 197 -8.64 7.08 9.55
N ILE A 198 -8.86 5.77 9.59
CA ILE A 198 -8.78 4.97 10.82
C ILE A 198 -7.82 3.79 10.61
N ILE A 199 -7.39 3.21 11.72
CA ILE A 199 -6.74 1.90 11.72
C ILE A 199 -7.83 0.84 11.59
N ASP A 200 -8.02 0.30 10.39
CA ASP A 200 -8.91 -0.83 10.10
C ASP A 200 -8.13 -1.94 9.41
N VAL A 201 -8.01 -3.09 10.09
CA VAL A 201 -7.04 -4.13 9.74
C VAL A 201 -7.67 -5.50 9.87
N PHE A 202 -7.56 -6.30 8.81
CA PHE A 202 -8.00 -7.68 8.77
C PHE A 202 -6.78 -8.61 8.71
N PHE A 203 -6.72 -9.56 9.63
CA PHE A 203 -5.73 -10.64 9.61
C PHE A 203 -6.32 -11.88 8.95
N LEU A 204 -5.68 -12.34 7.88
CA LEU A 204 -6.05 -13.53 7.13
C LEU A 204 -5.12 -14.67 7.60
N MET A 205 -5.66 -15.67 8.27
CA MET A 205 -4.84 -16.65 9.02
C MET A 205 -4.52 -17.94 8.25
N GLY A 206 -4.94 -18.02 6.98
CA GLY A 206 -4.65 -19.14 6.07
C GLY A 206 -5.23 -20.46 6.58
N PRO A 207 -4.46 -21.57 6.61
CA PRO A 207 -2.99 -21.63 6.56
C PRO A 207 -2.38 -21.76 5.17
N LYS A 208 -3.14 -22.13 4.13
CA LYS A 208 -2.60 -22.27 2.77
C LYS A 208 -2.82 -20.98 1.97
N PRO A 209 -2.02 -20.72 0.91
CA PRO A 209 -2.25 -19.58 0.01
C PRO A 209 -3.70 -19.49 -0.51
N TYR A 210 -4.31 -20.63 -0.87
CA TYR A 210 -5.70 -20.69 -1.34
C TYR A 210 -6.71 -20.21 -0.28
N ASP A 211 -6.48 -20.54 0.99
CA ASP A 211 -7.37 -20.16 2.09
C ASP A 211 -7.33 -18.64 2.29
N ILE A 212 -6.15 -18.02 2.13
CA ILE A 212 -5.97 -16.58 2.21
C ILE A 212 -6.77 -15.86 1.12
N PHE A 213 -6.64 -16.30 -0.13
CA PHE A 213 -7.39 -15.68 -1.23
C PHE A 213 -8.91 -15.87 -1.07
N SER A 214 -9.35 -17.01 -0.54
CA SER A 214 -10.77 -17.24 -0.24
C SER A 214 -11.28 -16.32 0.89
N GLN A 215 -10.48 -16.14 1.95
CA GLN A 215 -10.80 -15.22 3.05
C GLN A 215 -10.84 -13.77 2.55
N TYR A 216 -9.86 -13.35 1.76
CA TYR A 216 -9.82 -12.01 1.17
C TYR A 216 -11.03 -11.75 0.26
N ALA A 217 -11.33 -12.67 -0.65
CA ALA A 217 -12.49 -12.56 -1.54
C ALA A 217 -13.84 -12.54 -0.78
N SER A 218 -13.92 -13.16 0.40
CA SER A 218 -15.12 -13.05 1.25
C SER A 218 -15.34 -11.65 1.82
N LEU A 219 -14.27 -10.85 1.93
CA LEU A 219 -14.31 -9.46 2.41
C LEU A 219 -14.49 -8.47 1.25
N THR A 220 -13.78 -8.65 0.14
CA THR A 220 -13.68 -7.65 -0.95
C THR A 220 -14.43 -8.03 -2.21
N GLY A 221 -14.95 -9.26 -2.28
CA GLY A 221 -15.67 -9.78 -3.44
C GLY A 221 -14.79 -10.66 -4.33
N LEU A 222 -15.46 -11.38 -5.25
CA LEU A 222 -14.81 -12.19 -6.27
C LEU A 222 -14.61 -11.38 -7.54
N PRO A 223 -13.59 -11.71 -8.36
CA PRO A 223 -13.49 -11.18 -9.71
C PRO A 223 -14.79 -11.43 -10.49
N TYR A 224 -15.21 -10.43 -11.28
CA TYR A 224 -16.34 -10.59 -12.20
C TYR A 224 -16.00 -11.65 -13.25
N MET A 225 -17.00 -12.44 -13.69
CA MET A 225 -16.81 -13.41 -14.78
C MET A 225 -16.67 -12.65 -16.10
N PRO A 226 -15.47 -12.60 -16.72
CA PRO A 226 -15.27 -11.82 -17.93
C PRO A 226 -16.07 -12.42 -19.11
N PRO A 227 -16.57 -11.60 -20.04
CA PRO A 227 -17.10 -12.12 -21.30
C PRO A 227 -15.99 -12.83 -22.07
N MET A 228 -16.35 -13.86 -22.85
CA MET A 228 -15.36 -14.76 -23.47
C MET A 228 -14.34 -14.02 -24.35
N PHE A 229 -14.79 -13.03 -25.13
CA PHE A 229 -13.91 -12.25 -26.03
C PHE A 229 -12.82 -11.48 -25.27
N ALA A 230 -13.04 -11.16 -23.98
CA ALA A 230 -12.07 -10.40 -23.18
C ALA A 230 -10.86 -11.24 -22.73
N LEU A 231 -10.88 -12.55 -22.99
CA LEU A 231 -9.75 -13.46 -22.76
C LEU A 231 -8.94 -13.69 -24.04
N GLY A 232 -9.42 -13.18 -25.17
CA GLY A 232 -8.77 -13.28 -26.48
C GLY A 232 -7.63 -12.29 -26.65
N TYR A 233 -7.11 -12.18 -27.88
CA TYR A 233 -6.08 -11.19 -28.19
C TYR A 233 -6.72 -9.82 -28.47
N HIS A 234 -6.24 -8.80 -27.76
CA HIS A 234 -6.68 -7.41 -27.90
C HIS A 234 -5.64 -6.60 -28.67
N GLN A 235 -6.03 -6.07 -29.82
CA GLN A 235 -5.19 -5.22 -30.66
C GLN A 235 -5.44 -3.74 -30.35
N CYS A 236 -4.42 -3.04 -29.90
CA CYS A 236 -4.52 -1.63 -29.47
C CYS A 236 -3.26 -0.84 -29.85
N ARG A 237 -3.43 0.45 -30.10
CA ARG A 237 -2.38 1.47 -30.14
C ARG A 237 -3.00 2.86 -29.94
N TRP A 238 -2.18 3.82 -29.54
CA TRP A 238 -2.52 5.24 -29.66
C TRP A 238 -2.02 5.78 -31.01
N ASN A 239 -2.85 6.14 -32.00
CA ASN A 239 -4.28 5.85 -32.19
C ASN A 239 -4.50 5.32 -33.61
N TYR A 240 -5.45 4.41 -33.86
CA TYR A 240 -5.94 4.18 -35.23
C TYR A 240 -6.54 5.46 -35.82
N ASN A 241 -6.21 5.77 -37.07
CA ASN A 241 -6.46 7.10 -37.62
C ASN A 241 -7.95 7.37 -37.87
N ASP A 242 -8.66 6.37 -38.40
CA ASP A 242 -10.07 6.46 -38.80
C ASP A 242 -10.68 5.05 -38.97
N GLU A 243 -11.92 5.00 -39.47
CA GLU A 243 -12.65 3.75 -39.73
C GLU A 243 -11.98 2.87 -40.81
N GLU A 244 -11.27 3.47 -41.77
CA GLU A 244 -10.59 2.73 -42.84
C GLU A 244 -9.31 2.07 -42.32
N ASP A 245 -8.56 2.75 -41.45
CA ASP A 245 -7.40 2.17 -40.73
C ASP A 245 -7.84 0.95 -39.91
N VAL A 246 -8.93 1.09 -39.14
CA VAL A 246 -9.51 -0.02 -38.35
C VAL A 246 -9.88 -1.22 -39.21
N LYS A 247 -10.60 -1.01 -40.32
CA LYS A 247 -10.99 -2.09 -41.26
C LYS A 247 -9.78 -2.73 -41.92
N THR A 248 -8.80 -1.94 -42.30
CA THR A 248 -7.57 -2.44 -42.91
C THR A 248 -6.82 -3.35 -41.93
N VAL A 249 -6.75 -2.97 -40.65
CA VAL A 249 -6.11 -3.80 -39.61
C VAL A 249 -6.87 -5.11 -39.43
N ASP A 250 -8.21 -5.06 -39.32
CA ASP A 250 -9.09 -6.22 -39.23
C ASP A 250 -8.87 -7.20 -40.40
N GLU A 251 -8.96 -6.71 -41.65
CA GLU A 251 -8.74 -7.50 -42.86
C GLU A 251 -7.34 -8.13 -42.91
N LYS A 252 -6.32 -7.46 -42.36
CA LYS A 252 -4.95 -7.96 -42.33
C LYS A 252 -4.74 -9.09 -41.33
N PHE A 253 -5.46 -9.12 -40.21
CA PHE A 253 -5.43 -10.27 -39.30
C PHE A 253 -5.98 -11.52 -39.99
N ASP A 254 -7.09 -11.38 -40.73
CA ASP A 254 -7.67 -12.46 -41.53
C ASP A 254 -6.74 -12.90 -42.68
N GLU A 255 -6.17 -11.96 -43.42
CA GLU A 255 -5.22 -12.25 -44.51
C GLU A 255 -3.99 -13.04 -44.02
N HIS A 256 -3.53 -12.75 -42.79
CA HIS A 256 -2.36 -13.37 -42.20
C HIS A 256 -2.66 -14.56 -41.28
N ASP A 257 -3.93 -14.96 -41.14
CA ASP A 257 -4.37 -16.08 -40.27
C ASP A 257 -3.90 -15.90 -38.81
N ILE A 258 -3.99 -14.67 -38.30
CA ILE A 258 -3.66 -14.33 -36.90
C ILE A 258 -4.97 -14.04 -36.16
N PRO A 259 -5.37 -14.85 -35.15
CA PRO A 259 -6.63 -14.63 -34.44
C PRO A 259 -6.56 -13.43 -33.49
N TYR A 260 -7.61 -12.63 -33.46
CA TYR A 260 -7.84 -11.59 -32.46
C TYR A 260 -9.34 -11.42 -32.18
N ASP A 261 -9.70 -10.84 -31.02
CA ASP A 261 -11.08 -10.73 -30.56
C ASP A 261 -11.57 -9.27 -30.49
N VAL A 262 -10.68 -8.30 -30.24
CA VAL A 262 -11.05 -6.90 -30.02
C VAL A 262 -10.02 -5.94 -30.60
N ILE A 263 -10.51 -4.90 -31.30
CA ILE A 263 -9.73 -3.71 -31.65
C ILE A 263 -10.14 -2.53 -30.75
N TRP A 264 -9.16 -1.81 -30.20
CA TRP A 264 -9.39 -0.70 -29.26
C TRP A 264 -9.23 0.66 -29.94
N LEU A 265 -10.09 1.61 -29.58
CA LEU A 265 -10.01 3.01 -30.00
C LEU A 265 -9.54 3.88 -28.82
N ASP A 266 -8.33 4.43 -28.92
CA ASP A 266 -7.78 5.33 -27.91
C ASP A 266 -8.34 6.77 -28.10
N ILE A 267 -7.88 7.76 -27.32
CA ILE A 267 -8.49 9.08 -27.14
C ILE A 267 -8.70 9.92 -28.42
N GLU A 268 -8.06 9.61 -29.55
CA GLU A 268 -8.24 10.38 -30.80
C GLU A 268 -9.54 10.03 -31.55
N HIS A 269 -10.22 8.93 -31.21
CA HIS A 269 -11.53 8.61 -31.82
C HIS A 269 -12.64 9.58 -31.40
N THR A 270 -12.40 10.36 -30.35
CA THR A 270 -13.38 11.30 -29.77
C THR A 270 -13.39 12.63 -30.51
N ASN A 271 -14.52 13.33 -30.46
CA ASN A 271 -14.61 14.72 -30.90
C ASN A 271 -13.97 15.64 -29.85
N GLY A 272 -12.70 16.01 -30.06
CA GLY A 272 -12.00 16.99 -29.21
C GLY A 272 -11.88 16.56 -27.75
N LYS A 273 -11.63 15.26 -27.49
CA LYS A 273 -11.51 14.67 -26.13
C LYS A 273 -12.81 14.63 -25.34
N SER A 274 -13.96 14.83 -26.00
CA SER A 274 -15.27 14.61 -25.38
C SER A 274 -15.62 13.12 -25.36
N SER A 275 -15.71 12.55 -24.16
CA SER A 275 -15.93 11.11 -23.94
C SER A 275 -17.28 10.59 -24.44
N ILE A 276 -18.29 11.45 -24.57
CA ILE A 276 -19.60 11.09 -25.14
C ILE A 276 -19.70 11.70 -26.52
N CYS A 277 -19.36 10.91 -27.53
CA CYS A 277 -19.77 11.17 -28.90
C CYS A 277 -21.00 10.32 -29.20
N ASN A 278 -21.96 10.85 -29.97
CA ASN A 278 -23.09 10.06 -30.45
C ASN A 278 -22.57 8.92 -31.35
N LEU A 279 -22.28 7.76 -30.74
CA LEU A 279 -22.02 6.49 -31.42
C LEU A 279 -23.32 6.00 -32.08
N GLN A 280 -23.76 6.71 -33.12
CA GLN A 280 -24.69 6.17 -34.09
C GLN A 280 -23.85 5.66 -35.26
N ARG A 281 -23.83 4.33 -35.41
CA ARG A 281 -23.25 3.53 -36.51
C ARG A 281 -21.74 3.30 -36.50
N ILE A 282 -21.30 2.29 -35.77
CA ILE A 282 -20.18 1.43 -36.20
C ILE A 282 -20.47 0.01 -35.71
N VAL A 283 -21.52 -0.66 -36.21
CA VAL A 283 -21.64 -2.12 -36.42
C VAL A 283 -22.91 -2.35 -37.26
N GLU A 284 -22.76 -2.53 -38.57
CA GLU A 284 -23.69 -3.28 -39.44
C GLU A 284 -22.85 -4.21 -40.31
#